data_AF-A0A2G5THT2-F1
#
_entry.id   AF-A0A2G5THT2-F1
#
_cell.length_a   1.000
_cell.length_b   1.000
_cell.length_c   1.000
_cell.angle_alpha   90.00
_cell.angle_beta   90.00
_cell.angle_gamma   90.00
#
_symmetry.space_group_name_H-M   'P 1'
#
loop_
_entity.id
_entity.type
_entity.pdbx_description
1 polymer ?
#
loop_
_entity_poly.entity_id
_entity_poly.type
_entity_poly.pdbx_seq_one_letter_code
_entity_poly.pdbx_strand_id
1 'polypeptide(L)'
;MLFISPLLFFLLFFLIPAADSTTQSNVTLLTLGDLWETRGMIRTHLFPTKTSTVYPEFAAIPSNQGDGRMHLTRSALDKAIENVAEMNGVLIHSICSYRHLNVTFYTLNTMFGIGRSEVLIDANMTEMEHKMSEMTDRRIKVNFICVGANNDTYSAVWHHSPDFVWHFIVDSGPIREIIEKDRLQMTRGYYADCFQTYRNDNISRAIIIWRKGFGKKYRIQYGTEVHEMLTDMQRTDLEPVQFASLPRLGQKRPFPRWILWHGDEFTWGNRTIPRDLSKMNHNWEALNSVIEHRMRSYDIPSISIHILRDNKMEYSASYGFADILQSIPVKTTHRYRIASVSKLITAMTIGELLADYKHIDLLTPVFGPAGVLSDVCSPCHPFLLHVRIIHLLEHSSGAWPHTSKFEFDRMEQNQTEFLMRVVQKEFPILFPGGRHMYSNIGYILLGRIIEKVSGRSYEEYALEKVLTPLRVNATIGKEGDPFEEVKGQNTDR
;
A
#
# COMPACT_ATOMS: atom_id res chain seq x y z
N MET A 1 2.77 -13.34 -61.22
CA MET A 1 3.93 -13.27 -60.31
C MET A 1 3.87 -11.92 -59.61
N LEU A 2 3.21 -11.86 -58.45
CA LEU A 2 3.17 -10.70 -57.56
C LEU A 2 3.41 -11.26 -56.17
N PHE A 3 4.54 -10.87 -55.58
CA PHE A 3 5.03 -11.34 -54.29
C PHE A 3 4.16 -10.72 -53.17
N ILE A 4 3.44 -11.58 -52.44
CA ILE A 4 2.79 -11.23 -51.18
C ILE A 4 3.80 -11.53 -50.06
N SER A 5 4.02 -10.53 -49.19
CA SER A 5 4.91 -10.56 -48.04
C SER A 5 4.51 -11.64 -47.01
N PRO A 6 5.47 -12.30 -46.32
CA PRO A 6 5.18 -13.33 -45.31
C PRO A 6 4.46 -12.80 -44.06
N LEU A 7 4.36 -11.48 -43.89
CA LEU A 7 3.71 -10.85 -42.73
C LEU A 7 2.17 -11.00 -42.72
N LEU A 8 1.54 -11.30 -43.87
CA LEU A 8 0.08 -11.41 -43.95
C LEU A 8 -0.47 -12.82 -43.61
N PHE A 9 0.40 -13.83 -43.49
CA PHE A 9 -0.05 -15.20 -43.23
C PHE A 9 -0.34 -15.49 -41.75
N PHE A 10 0.02 -14.58 -40.83
CA PHE A 10 -0.24 -14.71 -39.40
C PHE A 10 -1.52 -14.00 -38.91
N LEU A 11 -2.25 -13.31 -39.79
CA LEU A 11 -3.45 -12.53 -39.45
C LEU A 11 -4.78 -13.22 -39.80
N LEU A 12 -4.77 -14.49 -40.23
CA LEU A 12 -5.94 -15.21 -40.73
C LEU A 12 -6.55 -16.25 -39.77
N PHE A 13 -6.28 -16.12 -38.46
CA PHE A 13 -7.05 -16.77 -37.40
C PHE A 13 -7.72 -15.73 -36.48
N PHE A 14 -8.46 -14.80 -37.07
CA PHE A 14 -9.44 -13.98 -36.36
C PHE A 14 -10.76 -14.10 -37.10
N LEU A 15 -11.54 -15.13 -36.76
CA LEU A 15 -13.00 -15.20 -36.89
C LEU A 15 -13.45 -16.48 -36.18
N ILE A 16 -13.29 -16.49 -34.85
CA ILE A 16 -14.10 -17.33 -33.95
C ILE A 16 -15.06 -16.32 -33.29
N PRO A 17 -16.36 -16.63 -33.13
CA PRO A 17 -17.34 -15.64 -32.71
C PRO A 17 -16.91 -15.00 -31.40
N ALA A 18 -17.11 -13.68 -31.29
CA ALA A 18 -17.07 -13.00 -30.01
C ALA A 18 -17.95 -13.81 -29.05
N ALA A 19 -17.34 -14.40 -28.03
CA ALA A 19 -18.09 -14.96 -26.93
C ALA A 19 -18.91 -13.80 -26.35
N ASP A 20 -20.23 -14.02 -26.28
CA ASP A 20 -21.16 -13.15 -25.59
C ASP A 20 -20.54 -12.61 -24.30
N SER A 21 -20.76 -11.34 -24.02
CA SER A 21 -20.31 -10.64 -22.80
C SER A 21 -21.02 -11.13 -21.52
N THR A 22 -21.32 -12.42 -21.46
CA THR A 22 -21.92 -13.15 -20.33
C THR A 22 -21.09 -14.40 -19.98
N THR A 23 -19.83 -14.50 -20.43
CA THR A 23 -18.94 -15.59 -20.01
C THR A 23 -18.61 -15.47 -18.52
N GLN A 24 -19.23 -16.35 -17.73
CA GLN A 24 -18.99 -16.51 -16.30
C GLN A 24 -17.50 -16.43 -15.95
N SER A 25 -17.17 -15.60 -14.95
CA SER A 25 -15.86 -15.42 -14.31
C SER A 25 -15.42 -16.67 -13.51
N ASN A 26 -15.42 -17.84 -14.16
CA ASN A 26 -15.27 -19.13 -13.48
C ASN A 26 -13.87 -19.73 -13.69
N VAL A 27 -13.25 -20.13 -12.58
CA VAL A 27 -12.02 -20.93 -12.58
C VAL A 27 -12.31 -22.31 -13.19
N THR A 28 -11.57 -22.68 -14.24
CA THR A 28 -11.69 -24.00 -14.88
C THR A 28 -10.45 -24.83 -14.62
N LEU A 29 -10.61 -26.11 -14.29
CA LEU A 29 -9.50 -27.04 -14.15
C LEU A 29 -9.29 -27.79 -15.45
N LEU A 30 -8.07 -27.72 -15.99
CA LEU A 30 -7.68 -28.30 -17.26
C LEU A 30 -6.50 -29.25 -17.07
N THR A 31 -6.56 -30.42 -17.68
CA THR A 31 -5.44 -31.34 -17.78
C THR A 31 -4.45 -30.86 -18.85
N LEU A 32 -3.23 -31.39 -18.83
CA LEU A 32 -2.28 -31.15 -19.92
C LEU A 32 -2.83 -31.59 -21.28
N GLY A 33 -3.67 -32.65 -21.31
CA GLY A 33 -4.32 -33.14 -22.52
C GLY A 33 -5.30 -32.10 -23.09
N ASP A 34 -6.11 -31.48 -22.23
CA ASP A 34 -7.07 -30.44 -22.62
C ASP A 34 -6.39 -29.22 -23.28
N LEU A 35 -5.11 -28.98 -22.95
CA LEU A 35 -4.34 -27.84 -23.42
C LEU A 35 -3.29 -28.18 -24.51
N TRP A 36 -3.18 -29.46 -24.88
CA TRP A 36 -2.07 -29.95 -25.74
C TRP A 36 -2.06 -29.33 -27.14
N GLU A 37 -3.24 -29.05 -27.69
CA GLU A 37 -3.38 -28.55 -29.06
C GLU A 37 -3.16 -27.04 -29.18
N THR A 38 -3.46 -26.28 -28.14
CA THR A 38 -3.45 -24.80 -28.21
C THR A 38 -2.12 -24.21 -27.74
N ARG A 39 -1.40 -24.86 -26.82
CA ARG A 39 -0.13 -24.40 -26.20
C ARG A 39 -0.17 -22.95 -25.66
N GLY A 40 -1.37 -22.37 -25.56
CA GLY A 40 -1.64 -21.00 -25.17
C GLY A 40 -3.14 -20.76 -25.13
N MET A 41 -3.56 -19.79 -24.31
CA MET A 41 -4.96 -19.44 -24.09
C MET A 41 -5.09 -17.92 -24.11
N ILE A 42 -5.98 -17.43 -24.97
CA ILE A 42 -6.29 -16.00 -25.09
C ILE A 42 -7.16 -15.58 -23.90
N ARG A 43 -6.90 -14.40 -23.32
CA ARG A 43 -7.68 -13.82 -22.22
C ARG A 43 -7.84 -14.77 -21.03
N THR A 44 -6.80 -15.53 -20.72
CA THR A 44 -6.82 -16.56 -19.67
C THR A 44 -5.44 -16.65 -19.03
N HIS A 45 -5.37 -16.60 -17.72
CA HIS A 45 -4.15 -16.91 -16.97
C HIS A 45 -4.17 -18.36 -16.50
N LEU A 46 -3.03 -19.04 -16.65
CA LEU A 46 -2.85 -20.46 -16.33
C LEU A 46 -1.96 -20.62 -15.09
N PHE A 47 -2.42 -21.37 -14.10
CA PHE A 47 -1.69 -21.65 -12.87
C PHE A 47 -1.55 -23.16 -12.65
N PRO A 48 -0.33 -23.72 -12.57
CA PRO A 48 -0.15 -25.14 -12.32
C PRO A 48 -0.55 -25.49 -10.89
N THR A 49 -1.30 -26.58 -10.74
CA THR A 49 -1.81 -27.02 -9.43
C THR A 49 -0.81 -27.84 -8.61
N LYS A 50 0.35 -28.21 -9.20
CA LYS A 50 1.41 -29.07 -8.60
C LYS A 50 0.96 -30.50 -8.20
N THR A 51 -0.22 -30.93 -8.63
CA THR A 51 -0.90 -32.15 -8.12
C THR A 51 -0.35 -33.46 -8.64
N SER A 52 0.25 -33.44 -9.82
CA SER A 52 0.76 -34.63 -10.50
C SER A 52 1.94 -34.28 -11.40
N THR A 53 3.02 -35.05 -11.26
CA THR A 53 4.19 -34.98 -12.14
C THR A 53 4.01 -35.78 -13.43
N VAL A 54 2.94 -36.57 -13.53
CA VAL A 54 2.64 -37.40 -14.71
C VAL A 54 1.49 -36.80 -15.51
N TYR A 55 0.47 -36.30 -14.83
CA TYR A 55 -0.73 -35.71 -15.42
C TYR A 55 -0.98 -34.33 -14.81
N PRO A 56 -0.16 -33.32 -15.13
CA PRO A 56 -0.31 -32.01 -14.53
C PRO A 56 -1.67 -31.41 -14.89
N GLU A 57 -2.23 -30.72 -13.91
CA GLU A 57 -3.50 -30.00 -13.99
C GLU A 57 -3.24 -28.52 -13.76
N PHE A 58 -4.00 -27.68 -14.45
CA PHE A 58 -3.89 -26.23 -14.48
C PHE A 58 -5.23 -25.62 -14.10
N ALA A 59 -5.19 -24.60 -13.25
CA ALA A 59 -6.32 -23.70 -13.07
C ALA A 59 -6.23 -22.61 -14.14
N ALA A 60 -7.24 -22.54 -15.00
CA ALA A 60 -7.46 -21.49 -15.96
C ALA A 60 -8.41 -20.45 -15.36
N ILE A 61 -7.94 -19.21 -15.28
CA ILE A 61 -8.70 -18.07 -14.77
C ILE A 61 -8.91 -17.09 -15.93
N PRO A 62 -10.16 -16.75 -16.29
CA PRO A 62 -10.42 -15.71 -17.28
C PRO A 62 -9.73 -14.40 -16.91
N SER A 63 -9.11 -13.75 -17.88
CA SER A 63 -8.37 -12.50 -17.69
C SER A 63 -8.72 -11.50 -18.78
N ASN A 64 -9.26 -10.36 -18.36
CA ASN A 64 -9.53 -9.24 -19.27
C ASN A 64 -8.24 -8.56 -19.74
N GLN A 65 -7.11 -8.91 -19.13
CA GLN A 65 -5.87 -8.17 -19.29
C GLN A 65 -4.74 -8.96 -19.96
N GLY A 66 -4.86 -10.26 -20.22
CA GLY A 66 -3.85 -10.92 -21.04
C GLY A 66 -3.92 -12.44 -21.14
N ASP A 67 -2.84 -13.01 -21.65
CA ASP A 67 -2.83 -14.37 -22.19
C ASP A 67 -1.89 -15.29 -21.41
N GLY A 68 -2.22 -16.57 -21.40
CA GLY A 68 -1.48 -17.63 -20.70
C GLY A 68 -0.82 -18.57 -21.70
N ARG A 69 0.44 -18.90 -21.46
CA ARG A 69 1.22 -19.89 -22.21
C ARG A 69 1.74 -20.94 -21.25
N MET A 70 1.91 -22.17 -21.72
CA MET A 70 2.39 -23.28 -20.90
C MET A 70 3.34 -24.18 -21.67
N HIS A 71 3.85 -25.22 -21.00
CA HIS A 71 4.74 -26.22 -21.59
C HIS A 71 6.00 -25.63 -22.23
N LEU A 72 6.49 -24.52 -21.68
CA LEU A 72 7.73 -23.89 -22.12
C LEU A 72 8.90 -24.64 -21.49
N THR A 73 9.87 -25.06 -22.29
CA THR A 73 11.19 -25.44 -21.77
C THR A 73 11.92 -24.17 -21.31
N ARG A 74 13.04 -24.32 -20.59
CA ARG A 74 13.82 -23.16 -20.16
C ARG A 74 14.20 -22.24 -21.33
N SER A 75 14.77 -22.79 -22.40
CA SER A 75 15.14 -22.03 -23.60
C SER A 75 13.93 -21.39 -24.30
N ALA A 76 12.77 -22.07 -24.33
CA ALA A 76 11.56 -21.49 -24.92
C ALA A 76 10.99 -20.35 -24.06
N LEU A 77 11.12 -20.45 -22.73
CA LEU A 77 10.73 -19.39 -21.81
C LEU A 77 11.63 -18.16 -21.99
N ASP A 78 12.95 -18.33 -22.06
CA ASP A 78 13.89 -17.22 -22.24
C ASP A 78 13.57 -16.43 -23.53
N LYS A 79 13.33 -17.14 -24.65
CA LYS A 79 12.87 -16.52 -25.90
C LYS A 79 11.51 -15.83 -25.77
N ALA A 80 10.58 -16.39 -25.00
CA ALA A 80 9.28 -15.78 -24.79
C ALA A 80 9.40 -14.48 -23.96
N ILE A 81 10.31 -14.43 -22.98
CA ILE A 81 10.59 -13.25 -22.18
C ILE A 81 11.20 -12.14 -23.06
N GLU A 82 12.17 -12.48 -23.91
CA GLU A 82 12.77 -11.54 -24.87
C GLU A 82 11.70 -10.96 -25.81
N ASN A 83 10.85 -11.81 -26.38
CA ASN A 83 9.77 -11.36 -27.25
C ASN A 83 8.79 -10.42 -26.53
N VAL A 84 8.42 -10.69 -25.28
CA VAL A 84 7.55 -9.80 -24.50
C VAL A 84 8.24 -8.47 -24.21
N ALA A 85 9.55 -8.47 -23.94
CA ALA A 85 10.31 -7.24 -23.69
C ALA A 85 10.38 -6.31 -24.92
N GLU A 86 10.26 -6.87 -26.13
CA GLU A 86 10.18 -6.11 -27.39
C GLU A 86 8.77 -5.61 -27.72
N MET A 87 7.73 -6.18 -27.10
CA MET A 87 6.34 -5.79 -27.33
C MET A 87 5.97 -4.55 -26.51
N ASN A 88 5.62 -3.46 -27.19
CA ASN A 88 5.06 -2.29 -26.51
C ASN A 88 3.67 -2.60 -25.96
N GLY A 89 3.46 -2.28 -24.68
CA GLY A 89 2.16 -2.41 -24.02
C GLY A 89 1.87 -3.78 -23.42
N VAL A 90 2.84 -4.71 -23.39
CA VAL A 90 2.70 -6.05 -22.81
C VAL A 90 3.74 -6.25 -21.71
N LEU A 91 3.30 -6.77 -20.57
CA LEU A 91 4.12 -7.11 -19.41
C LEU A 91 3.97 -8.60 -19.08
N ILE A 92 4.99 -9.15 -18.43
CA ILE A 92 4.90 -10.49 -17.85
C ILE A 92 4.08 -10.38 -16.57
N HIS A 93 2.99 -11.13 -16.43
CA HIS A 93 2.19 -11.17 -15.20
C HIS A 93 2.78 -12.15 -14.19
N SER A 94 3.02 -13.40 -14.60
CA SER A 94 3.57 -14.44 -13.73
C SER A 94 4.34 -15.51 -14.51
N ILE A 95 5.33 -16.12 -13.84
CA ILE A 95 6.10 -17.26 -14.34
C ILE A 95 6.07 -18.34 -13.25
N CYS A 96 5.31 -19.40 -13.47
CA CYS A 96 5.25 -20.54 -12.55
C CYS A 96 5.79 -21.80 -13.23
N SER A 97 6.61 -22.59 -12.53
CA SER A 97 7.12 -23.87 -13.05
C SER A 97 6.33 -25.07 -12.54
N TYR A 98 6.29 -26.15 -13.31
CA TYR A 98 5.74 -27.45 -12.94
C TYR A 98 6.60 -28.59 -13.50
N ARG A 99 6.44 -29.82 -12.98
CA ARG A 99 7.14 -31.00 -13.51
C ARG A 99 6.21 -31.89 -14.29
N HIS A 100 6.69 -32.39 -15.42
CA HIS A 100 6.06 -33.43 -16.20
C HIS A 100 7.11 -34.45 -16.67
N LEU A 101 6.93 -35.73 -16.33
CA LEU A 101 7.86 -36.82 -16.68
C LEU A 101 9.33 -36.50 -16.29
N ASN A 102 9.53 -36.01 -15.06
CA ASN A 102 10.81 -35.56 -14.52
C ASN A 102 11.46 -34.34 -15.20
N VAL A 103 10.82 -33.73 -16.19
CA VAL A 103 11.27 -32.48 -16.83
C VAL A 103 10.52 -31.30 -16.23
N THR A 104 11.23 -30.19 -15.98
CA THR A 104 10.62 -28.93 -15.53
C THR A 104 10.16 -28.12 -16.75
N PHE A 105 8.90 -27.69 -16.71
CA PHE A 105 8.29 -26.81 -17.69
C PHE A 105 7.76 -25.56 -17.01
N TYR A 106 7.51 -24.51 -17.79
CA TYR A 106 7.03 -23.22 -17.29
C TYR A 106 5.71 -22.84 -17.91
N THR A 107 4.92 -22.15 -17.10
CA THR A 107 3.77 -21.36 -17.48
C THR A 107 4.15 -19.89 -17.44
N LEU A 108 3.79 -19.15 -18.47
CA LEU A 108 4.04 -17.72 -18.61
C LEU A 108 2.69 -17.05 -18.85
N ASN A 109 2.27 -16.22 -17.92
CA ASN A 109 1.11 -15.35 -18.09
C ASN A 109 1.59 -13.94 -18.42
N THR A 110 0.89 -13.29 -19.33
CA THR A 110 1.15 -11.91 -19.77
C THR A 110 -0.05 -11.03 -19.44
N MET A 111 0.18 -9.72 -19.39
CA MET A 111 -0.88 -8.74 -19.23
C MET A 111 -0.58 -7.46 -20.01
N PHE A 112 -1.60 -6.69 -20.38
CA PHE A 112 -1.45 -5.36 -20.92
C PHE A 112 -0.99 -4.40 -19.82
N GLY A 113 -0.03 -3.55 -20.15
CA GLY A 113 0.51 -2.59 -19.20
C GLY A 113 1.58 -1.71 -19.80
N ILE A 114 1.86 -0.60 -19.13
CA ILE A 114 2.91 0.35 -19.51
C ILE A 114 4.14 0.05 -18.66
N GLY A 115 5.30 -0.03 -19.28
CA GLY A 115 6.58 -0.20 -18.60
C GLY A 115 7.35 -1.42 -19.10
N ARG A 116 8.20 -1.97 -18.24
CA ARG A 116 8.98 -3.19 -18.50
C ARG A 116 8.87 -4.14 -17.32
N SER A 117 9.00 -5.42 -17.59
CA SER A 117 9.09 -6.45 -16.55
C SER A 117 10.55 -6.84 -16.30
N GLU A 118 10.91 -6.97 -15.03
CA GLU A 118 12.12 -7.69 -14.60
C GLU A 118 11.69 -9.03 -14.00
N VAL A 119 12.49 -10.08 -14.21
CA VAL A 119 12.17 -11.44 -13.78
C VAL A 119 13.36 -12.08 -13.08
N LEU A 120 13.05 -12.92 -12.10
CA LEU A 120 13.97 -13.85 -11.45
C LEU A 120 13.33 -15.23 -11.57
N ILE A 121 14.09 -16.25 -11.95
CA ILE A 121 13.54 -17.57 -12.24
C ILE A 121 14.42 -18.63 -11.58
N ASP A 122 13.78 -19.61 -10.93
CA ASP A 122 14.40 -20.74 -10.23
C ASP A 122 15.45 -20.36 -9.19
N ALA A 123 15.25 -19.24 -8.49
CA ALA A 123 16.13 -18.77 -7.44
C ALA A 123 15.85 -19.47 -6.10
N ASN A 124 16.86 -19.64 -5.25
CA ASN A 124 16.65 -20.02 -3.86
C ASN A 124 16.16 -18.82 -3.01
N MET A 125 15.81 -19.05 -1.74
CA MET A 125 15.27 -17.98 -0.88
C MET A 125 16.28 -16.84 -0.66
N THR A 126 17.57 -17.15 -0.49
CA THR A 126 18.62 -16.13 -0.28
C THR A 126 18.78 -15.23 -1.51
N GLU A 127 18.78 -15.81 -2.70
CA GLU A 127 18.81 -15.06 -3.96
C GLU A 127 17.56 -14.21 -4.15
N MET A 128 16.39 -14.74 -3.78
CA MET A 128 15.11 -14.04 -3.82
C MET A 128 15.11 -12.82 -2.86
N GLU A 129 15.59 -12.98 -1.63
CA GLU A 129 15.73 -11.90 -0.64
C GLU A 129 16.69 -10.81 -1.12
N HIS A 130 17.86 -11.20 -1.65
CA HIS A 130 18.83 -10.27 -2.21
C HIS A 130 18.23 -9.47 -3.38
N LYS A 131 17.57 -10.16 -4.33
CA LYS A 131 16.93 -9.50 -5.47
C LYS A 131 15.78 -8.59 -5.03
N MET A 132 15.00 -8.99 -4.02
CA MET A 132 13.94 -8.16 -3.46
C MET A 132 14.49 -6.87 -2.85
N SER A 133 15.60 -6.95 -2.12
CA SER A 133 16.27 -5.76 -1.56
C SER A 133 16.75 -4.83 -2.68
N GLU A 134 17.44 -5.38 -3.69
CA GLU A 134 17.90 -4.62 -4.87
C GLU A 134 16.74 -3.89 -5.57
N MET A 135 15.63 -4.59 -5.82
CA MET A 135 14.46 -3.99 -6.48
C MET A 135 13.80 -2.92 -5.62
N THR A 136 13.73 -3.14 -4.30
CA THR A 136 13.17 -2.17 -3.36
C THR A 136 13.98 -0.88 -3.35
N ASP A 137 15.32 -0.99 -3.35
CA ASP A 137 16.23 0.17 -3.42
C ASP A 137 16.08 0.93 -4.74
N ARG A 138 15.85 0.20 -5.83
CA ARG A 138 15.54 0.75 -7.16
C ARG A 138 14.09 1.24 -7.30
N ARG A 139 13.26 1.10 -6.26
CA ARG A 139 11.83 1.45 -6.23
C ARG A 139 10.98 0.70 -7.26
N ILE A 140 11.36 -0.52 -7.58
CA ILE A 140 10.63 -1.41 -8.50
C ILE A 140 9.82 -2.39 -7.66
N LYS A 141 8.50 -2.42 -7.90
CA LYS A 141 7.58 -3.24 -7.11
C LYS A 141 7.59 -4.69 -7.57
N VAL A 142 7.51 -5.62 -6.62
CA VAL A 142 7.21 -7.02 -6.93
C VAL A 142 5.74 -7.14 -7.31
N ASN A 143 5.48 -7.83 -8.41
CA ASN A 143 4.14 -8.04 -8.93
C ASN A 143 3.60 -9.43 -8.60
N PHE A 144 4.44 -10.45 -8.76
CA PHE A 144 4.02 -11.83 -8.58
C PHE A 144 5.19 -12.69 -8.13
N ILE A 145 4.92 -13.69 -7.29
CA ILE A 145 5.88 -14.73 -6.91
C ILE A 145 5.21 -16.07 -7.14
N CYS A 146 5.91 -17.01 -7.77
CA CYS A 146 5.52 -18.41 -7.88
C CYS A 146 6.55 -19.27 -7.15
N VAL A 147 6.08 -20.25 -6.38
CA VAL A 147 6.96 -21.28 -5.86
C VAL A 147 7.22 -22.29 -6.98
N GLY A 148 8.49 -22.58 -7.21
CA GLY A 148 8.98 -23.53 -8.19
C GLY A 148 8.49 -24.97 -7.98
N ALA A 149 8.74 -25.81 -8.97
CA ALA A 149 8.22 -27.18 -9.01
C ALA A 149 8.89 -28.11 -8.01
N ASN A 150 10.10 -27.74 -7.54
CA ASN A 150 10.86 -28.49 -6.54
C ASN A 150 10.58 -28.04 -5.08
N ASN A 151 9.68 -27.06 -4.88
CA ASN A 151 9.29 -26.48 -3.58
C ASN A 151 10.39 -25.72 -2.80
N ASP A 152 11.61 -25.64 -3.34
CA ASP A 152 12.77 -24.94 -2.77
C ASP A 152 13.27 -23.77 -3.64
N THR A 153 12.69 -23.65 -4.84
CA THR A 153 13.00 -22.64 -5.85
C THR A 153 11.83 -21.68 -5.99
N TYR A 154 12.10 -20.45 -6.43
CA TYR A 154 11.13 -19.38 -6.55
C TYR A 154 11.35 -18.61 -7.84
N SER A 155 10.26 -18.22 -8.48
CA SER A 155 10.27 -17.31 -9.63
C SER A 155 9.45 -16.08 -9.28
N ALA A 156 9.91 -14.91 -9.69
CA ALA A 156 9.29 -13.65 -9.34
C ALA A 156 9.36 -12.65 -10.50
N VAL A 157 8.38 -11.76 -10.53
CA VAL A 157 8.21 -10.76 -11.57
C VAL A 157 8.02 -9.40 -10.93
N TRP A 158 8.70 -8.39 -11.45
CA TRP A 158 8.64 -6.99 -11.03
C TRP A 158 8.26 -6.11 -12.21
N HIS A 159 7.48 -5.06 -11.99
CA HIS A 159 7.14 -4.08 -13.02
C HIS A 159 7.73 -2.71 -12.73
N HIS A 160 8.33 -2.11 -13.75
CA HIS A 160 8.68 -0.69 -13.76
C HIS A 160 7.40 0.12 -13.89
N SER A 161 7.01 0.81 -12.82
CA SER A 161 5.84 1.68 -12.79
C SER A 161 6.29 3.15 -12.77
N PRO A 162 5.79 4.02 -13.66
CA PRO A 162 6.03 5.45 -13.57
C PRO A 162 5.30 6.08 -12.36
N ASP A 163 4.21 5.44 -11.92
CA ASP A 163 3.44 5.87 -10.75
C ASP A 163 4.17 5.49 -9.46
N PHE A 164 4.34 6.50 -8.61
CA PHE A 164 5.09 6.44 -7.35
C PHE A 164 4.58 5.32 -6.43
N VAL A 165 5.53 4.70 -5.73
CA VAL A 165 5.46 3.47 -4.92
C VAL A 165 4.12 3.23 -4.20
N TRP A 166 3.40 2.20 -4.66
CA TRP A 166 2.39 1.54 -3.84
C TRP A 166 3.10 0.76 -2.74
N HIS A 167 2.81 1.07 -1.47
CA HIS A 167 3.37 0.32 -0.35
C HIS A 167 2.98 -1.16 -0.47
N PHE A 168 3.97 -2.05 -0.36
CA PHE A 168 3.75 -3.49 -0.34
C PHE A 168 4.53 -4.14 0.81
N ILE A 169 4.07 -5.31 1.22
CA ILE A 169 4.73 -6.17 2.21
C ILE A 169 4.81 -7.57 1.61
N VAL A 170 5.99 -8.18 1.65
CA VAL A 170 6.15 -9.59 1.31
C VAL A 170 6.35 -10.36 2.62
N ASP A 171 5.44 -11.28 2.90
CA ASP A 171 5.52 -12.17 4.08
C ASP A 171 5.71 -13.62 3.60
N SER A 172 6.52 -14.39 4.33
CA SER A 172 6.59 -15.84 4.17
C SER A 172 6.59 -16.53 5.53
N GLY A 173 5.89 -17.67 5.64
CA GLY A 173 5.68 -18.29 6.95
C GLY A 173 4.76 -19.51 6.90
N PRO A 174 4.52 -20.16 8.05
CA PRO A 174 3.44 -21.14 8.19
C PRO A 174 2.11 -20.54 7.73
N ILE A 175 1.31 -21.29 6.95
CA ILE A 175 0.06 -20.77 6.34
C ILE A 175 -0.85 -20.16 7.40
N ARG A 176 -0.96 -20.80 8.57
CA ARG A 176 -1.81 -20.34 9.67
C ARG A 176 -1.45 -18.92 10.13
N GLU A 177 -0.16 -18.64 10.33
CA GLU A 177 0.30 -17.32 10.76
C GLU A 177 0.06 -16.24 9.69
N ILE A 178 0.24 -16.61 8.42
CA ILE A 178 -0.06 -15.71 7.29
C ILE A 178 -1.55 -15.35 7.25
N ILE A 179 -2.43 -16.33 7.44
CA ILE A 179 -3.88 -16.11 7.46
C ILE A 179 -4.30 -15.32 8.72
N GLU A 180 -3.66 -15.53 9.87
CA GLU A 180 -3.91 -14.75 11.09
C GLU A 180 -3.56 -13.26 10.90
N LYS A 181 -2.55 -12.95 10.06
CA LYS A 181 -2.18 -11.57 9.70
C LYS A 181 -3.18 -10.90 8.75
N ASP A 182 -4.01 -11.64 8.02
CA ASP A 182 -4.91 -11.13 6.99
C ASP A 182 -5.80 -9.98 7.49
N ARG A 183 -6.48 -10.20 8.63
CA ARG A 183 -7.35 -9.19 9.23
C ARG A 183 -6.59 -7.93 9.64
N LEU A 184 -5.36 -8.08 10.15
CA LEU A 184 -4.53 -6.94 10.55
C LEU A 184 -4.05 -6.14 9.34
N GLN A 185 -3.72 -6.81 8.24
CA GLN A 185 -3.31 -6.12 7.02
C GLN A 185 -4.50 -5.39 6.38
N MET A 186 -5.67 -6.00 6.39
CA MET A 186 -6.91 -5.37 5.96
C MET A 186 -7.23 -4.09 6.74
N THR A 187 -7.12 -4.08 8.08
CA THR A 187 -7.35 -2.86 8.88
C THR A 187 -6.31 -1.77 8.63
N ARG A 188 -5.13 -2.13 8.13
CA ARG A 188 -4.07 -1.20 7.69
C ARG A 188 -4.24 -0.73 6.25
N GLY A 189 -5.32 -1.14 5.57
CA GLY A 189 -5.60 -0.79 4.17
C GLY A 189 -4.80 -1.59 3.15
N TYR A 190 -4.28 -2.76 3.53
CA TYR A 190 -3.65 -3.69 2.61
C TYR A 190 -4.63 -4.77 2.17
N TYR A 191 -4.44 -5.28 0.96
CA TYR A 191 -5.12 -6.46 0.42
C TYR A 191 -4.11 -7.50 -0.04
N ALA A 192 -4.49 -8.77 0.00
CA ALA A 192 -3.67 -9.85 -0.55
C ALA A 192 -3.70 -9.75 -2.08
N ASP A 193 -2.53 -9.59 -2.70
CA ASP A 193 -2.41 -9.45 -4.15
C ASP A 193 -1.79 -10.67 -4.82
N CYS A 194 -0.89 -11.35 -4.12
CA CYS A 194 -0.37 -12.65 -4.53
C CYS A 194 -0.36 -13.64 -3.36
N PHE A 195 -0.83 -14.87 -3.53
CA PHE A 195 -0.77 -15.92 -2.50
C PHE A 195 -0.33 -17.27 -3.09
N GLN A 196 0.82 -17.78 -2.65
CA GLN A 196 1.35 -19.08 -3.04
C GLN A 196 1.55 -19.99 -1.84
N THR A 197 1.37 -21.29 -2.04
CA THR A 197 1.60 -22.29 -1.00
C THR A 197 2.70 -23.26 -1.38
N TYR A 198 3.41 -23.75 -0.37
CA TYR A 198 4.51 -24.69 -0.53
C TYR A 198 4.74 -25.50 0.72
N ARG A 199 5.61 -26.51 0.60
CA ARG A 199 6.01 -27.36 1.72
C ARG A 199 7.52 -27.28 1.88
N ASN A 200 7.96 -26.95 3.08
CA ASN A 200 9.36 -27.03 3.49
C ASN A 200 9.42 -27.82 4.80
N ASP A 201 10.28 -28.84 4.88
CA ASP A 201 10.44 -29.70 6.06
C ASP A 201 9.12 -30.22 6.67
N ASN A 202 8.21 -30.70 5.82
CA ASN A 202 6.84 -31.14 6.19
C ASN A 202 5.90 -30.06 6.74
N ILE A 203 6.35 -28.81 6.88
CA ILE A 203 5.53 -27.68 7.28
C ILE A 203 4.86 -27.08 6.04
N SER A 204 3.55 -26.84 6.13
CA SER A 204 2.78 -26.16 5.10
C SER A 204 2.96 -24.65 5.26
N ARG A 205 3.52 -24.01 4.25
CA ARG A 205 3.91 -22.59 4.26
C ARG A 205 3.24 -21.83 3.13
N ALA A 206 3.17 -20.51 3.28
CA ALA A 206 2.73 -19.61 2.24
C ALA A 206 3.72 -18.46 2.04
N ILE A 207 3.75 -17.93 0.82
CA ILE A 207 4.32 -16.62 0.48
C ILE A 207 3.15 -15.75 0.03
N ILE A 208 3.07 -14.55 0.58
CA ILE A 208 2.04 -13.58 0.24
C ILE A 208 2.67 -12.22 -0.08
N ILE A 209 2.08 -11.53 -1.06
CA ILE A 209 2.32 -10.11 -1.32
C ILE A 209 1.08 -9.36 -0.87
N TRP A 210 1.21 -8.53 0.16
CA TRP A 210 0.21 -7.55 0.56
C TRP A 210 0.45 -6.25 -0.19
N ARG A 211 -0.60 -5.65 -0.76
CA ARG A 211 -0.52 -4.34 -1.40
C ARG A 211 -1.44 -3.36 -0.72
N LYS A 212 -0.98 -2.14 -0.53
CA LYS A 212 -1.84 -1.06 -0.05
C LYS A 212 -2.79 -0.67 -1.18
N GLY A 213 -4.08 -0.66 -0.91
CA GLY A 213 -5.11 -0.30 -1.89
C GLY A 213 -6.15 0.63 -1.30
N PHE A 214 -6.86 1.35 -2.15
CA PHE A 214 -7.94 2.23 -1.71
C PHE A 214 -9.25 1.44 -1.70
N GLY A 215 -9.66 0.96 -0.51
CA GLY A 215 -10.96 0.29 -0.33
C GLY A 215 -11.18 -0.94 -1.20
N LYS A 216 -10.10 -1.59 -1.69
CA LYS A 216 -10.20 -2.79 -2.52
C LYS A 216 -10.67 -3.97 -1.68
N LYS A 217 -11.84 -4.52 -2.03
CA LYS A 217 -12.35 -5.73 -1.41
C LYS A 217 -11.56 -6.95 -1.92
N TYR A 218 -11.29 -7.90 -1.05
CA TYR A 218 -10.67 -9.15 -1.44
C TYR A 218 -11.06 -10.29 -0.49
N ARG A 219 -10.79 -11.53 -0.90
CA ARG A 219 -10.94 -12.73 -0.06
C ARG A 219 -9.89 -13.76 -0.42
N ILE A 220 -9.19 -14.28 0.60
CA ILE A 220 -8.41 -15.52 0.48
C ILE A 220 -9.34 -16.67 0.84
N GLN A 221 -9.87 -17.38 -0.16
CA GLN A 221 -10.79 -18.50 0.08
C GLN A 221 -10.03 -19.82 0.11
N TYR A 222 -10.26 -20.63 1.14
CA TYR A 222 -9.73 -21.99 1.27
C TYR A 222 -10.81 -23.01 0.96
N GLY A 223 -10.44 -24.08 0.25
CA GLY A 223 -11.34 -25.20 -0.02
C GLY A 223 -10.63 -26.38 -0.64
N THR A 224 -11.39 -27.46 -0.87
CA THR A 224 -10.90 -28.68 -1.52
C THR A 224 -11.57 -28.92 -2.88
N GLU A 225 -12.82 -28.47 -3.02
CA GLU A 225 -13.62 -28.59 -4.24
C GLU A 225 -13.84 -27.20 -4.87
N VAL A 226 -13.32 -27.00 -6.08
CA VAL A 226 -13.40 -25.71 -6.77
C VAL A 226 -14.84 -25.33 -7.09
N HIS A 227 -15.69 -26.30 -7.44
CA HIS A 227 -17.09 -26.01 -7.74
C HIS A 227 -17.86 -25.39 -6.55
N GLU A 228 -17.60 -25.90 -5.34
CA GLU A 228 -18.20 -25.34 -4.11
C GLU A 228 -17.65 -23.94 -3.83
N MET A 229 -16.34 -23.75 -4.00
CA MET A 229 -15.69 -22.45 -3.86
C MET A 229 -16.27 -21.40 -4.80
N LEU A 230 -16.50 -21.77 -6.08
CA LEU A 230 -17.15 -20.89 -7.06
C LEU A 230 -18.60 -20.60 -6.66
N THR A 231 -19.35 -21.60 -6.20
CA THR A 231 -20.76 -21.46 -5.79
C THR A 231 -20.91 -20.47 -4.63
N ASP A 232 -20.00 -20.52 -3.65
CA ASP A 232 -19.94 -19.58 -2.52
C ASP A 232 -19.73 -18.12 -2.98
N MET A 233 -19.10 -17.91 -4.15
CA MET A 233 -18.76 -16.59 -4.66
C MET A 233 -19.75 -16.04 -5.70
N GLN A 234 -20.72 -16.84 -6.16
CA GLN A 234 -21.71 -16.44 -7.19
C GLN A 234 -22.55 -15.21 -6.83
N ARG A 235 -22.71 -14.92 -5.53
CA ARG A 235 -23.49 -13.76 -5.04
C ARG A 235 -22.64 -12.56 -4.65
N THR A 236 -21.35 -12.59 -4.97
CA THR A 236 -20.40 -11.52 -4.64
C THR A 236 -19.98 -10.75 -5.89
N ASP A 237 -19.43 -9.56 -5.68
CA ASP A 237 -18.79 -8.72 -6.71
C ASP A 237 -17.30 -9.04 -6.88
N LEU A 238 -16.83 -10.20 -6.37
CA LEU A 238 -15.42 -10.58 -6.39
C LEU A 238 -15.13 -11.57 -7.51
N GLU A 239 -14.04 -11.33 -8.23
CA GLU A 239 -13.55 -12.17 -9.33
C GLU A 239 -12.28 -12.94 -8.91
N PRO A 240 -12.09 -14.16 -9.40
CA PRO A 240 -10.88 -14.93 -9.09
C PRO A 240 -9.70 -14.34 -9.85
N VAL A 241 -8.58 -14.09 -9.17
CA VAL A 241 -7.37 -13.51 -9.78
C VAL A 241 -6.15 -14.43 -9.70
N GLN A 242 -6.15 -15.37 -8.76
CA GLN A 242 -5.05 -16.31 -8.60
C GLN A 242 -5.52 -17.62 -7.98
N PHE A 243 -4.81 -18.68 -8.33
CA PHE A 243 -4.98 -20.01 -7.78
C PHE A 243 -3.68 -20.53 -7.14
N ALA A 244 -3.82 -21.17 -5.98
CA ALA A 244 -2.73 -21.93 -5.34
C ALA A 244 -3.25 -23.26 -4.78
N SER A 245 -2.38 -24.25 -4.69
CA SER A 245 -2.73 -25.56 -4.15
C SER A 245 -1.54 -26.25 -3.52
N LEU A 246 -1.83 -27.06 -2.50
CA LEU A 246 -0.82 -27.75 -1.72
C LEU A 246 -1.08 -29.25 -1.65
N PRO A 247 -0.82 -29.99 -2.74
CA PRO A 247 -1.00 -31.43 -2.77
C PRO A 247 -0.01 -32.13 -1.82
N ARG A 248 -0.45 -33.23 -1.19
CA ARG A 248 0.44 -34.13 -0.43
C ARG A 248 0.90 -35.27 -1.33
N LEU A 249 2.19 -35.62 -1.25
CA LEU A 249 2.74 -36.79 -1.95
C LEU A 249 1.91 -38.05 -1.63
N GLY A 250 1.45 -38.74 -2.67
CA GLY A 250 0.67 -39.98 -2.55
C GLY A 250 -0.82 -39.81 -2.18
N GLN A 251 -1.29 -38.60 -1.88
CA GLN A 251 -2.70 -38.36 -1.57
C GLN A 251 -3.52 -38.30 -2.87
N LYS A 252 -4.50 -39.21 -3.01
CA LYS A 252 -5.57 -39.06 -4.01
C LYS A 252 -6.51 -37.94 -3.58
N ARG A 253 -7.13 -37.27 -4.55
CA ARG A 253 -8.06 -36.14 -4.35
C ARG A 253 -9.06 -36.40 -3.20
N PRO A 254 -9.45 -35.36 -2.45
CA PRO A 254 -9.16 -33.95 -2.73
C PRO A 254 -7.98 -33.40 -1.92
N PHE A 255 -7.35 -32.33 -2.43
CA PHE A 255 -6.21 -31.66 -1.81
C PHE A 255 -6.53 -30.19 -1.52
N PRO A 256 -5.86 -29.58 -0.53
CA PRO A 256 -5.99 -28.16 -0.20
C PRO A 256 -5.77 -27.22 -1.39
N ARG A 257 -6.69 -26.27 -1.57
CA ARG A 257 -6.69 -25.22 -2.61
C ARG A 257 -7.03 -23.87 -2.00
N TRP A 258 -6.50 -22.83 -2.65
CA TRP A 258 -6.77 -21.45 -2.34
C TRP A 258 -7.07 -20.69 -3.62
N ILE A 259 -8.13 -19.89 -3.60
CA ILE A 259 -8.45 -18.92 -4.64
C ILE A 259 -8.38 -17.55 -3.99
N LEU A 260 -7.60 -16.66 -4.60
CA LEU A 260 -7.59 -15.26 -4.26
C LEU A 260 -8.64 -14.55 -5.11
N TRP A 261 -9.55 -13.86 -4.44
CA TRP A 261 -10.65 -13.14 -5.07
C TRP A 261 -10.47 -11.64 -4.85
N HIS A 262 -10.59 -10.84 -5.90
CA HIS A 262 -10.53 -9.38 -5.85
C HIS A 262 -11.85 -8.78 -6.32
N GLY A 263 -12.28 -7.73 -5.65
CA GLY A 263 -13.28 -6.81 -6.19
C GLY A 263 -12.60 -5.62 -6.84
N ASP A 264 -13.43 -4.75 -7.41
CA ASP A 264 -12.97 -3.49 -7.97
C ASP A 264 -12.29 -2.63 -6.90
N GLU A 265 -11.20 -1.99 -7.30
CA GLU A 265 -10.61 -0.94 -6.49
C GLU A 265 -11.55 0.26 -6.41
N PHE A 266 -11.42 1.07 -5.35
CA PHE A 266 -12.26 2.23 -5.22
C PHE A 266 -11.93 3.27 -6.29
N THR A 267 -12.92 3.61 -7.13
CA THR A 267 -12.91 4.81 -7.96
C THR A 267 -14.22 5.58 -7.85
N TRP A 268 -14.18 6.88 -8.09
CA TRP A 268 -15.40 7.66 -8.23
C TRP A 268 -15.99 7.59 -9.64
N GLY A 269 -15.23 7.14 -10.66
CA GLY A 269 -15.62 7.16 -12.07
C GLY A 269 -17.08 6.72 -12.32
N ASN A 270 -17.48 5.60 -11.71
CA ASN A 270 -18.83 5.02 -11.86
C ASN A 270 -19.71 5.19 -10.62
N ARG A 271 -19.36 6.06 -9.68
CA ARG A 271 -20.06 6.22 -8.40
C ARG A 271 -20.60 7.63 -8.19
N THR A 272 -21.75 7.71 -7.52
CA THR A 272 -22.30 8.97 -7.02
C THR A 272 -21.56 9.35 -5.74
N ILE A 273 -21.12 10.60 -5.65
CA ILE A 273 -20.47 11.12 -4.46
C ILE A 273 -21.58 11.54 -3.47
N PRO A 274 -21.74 10.86 -2.32
CA PRO A 274 -22.69 11.31 -1.31
C PRO A 274 -22.23 12.66 -0.75
N ARG A 275 -23.20 13.52 -0.46
CA ARG A 275 -22.95 14.87 0.06
C ARG A 275 -23.71 15.04 1.37
N ASP A 276 -23.06 15.62 2.36
CA ASP A 276 -23.68 16.14 3.58
C ASP A 276 -23.55 17.67 3.54
N LEU A 277 -24.69 18.35 3.43
CA LEU A 277 -24.79 19.81 3.29
C LEU A 277 -25.38 20.38 4.58
N SER A 278 -24.53 20.70 5.55
CA SER A 278 -24.98 21.18 6.86
C SER A 278 -25.33 22.67 6.87
N LYS A 279 -24.77 23.49 5.96
CA LYS A 279 -25.17 24.91 5.83
C LYS A 279 -24.82 25.53 4.47
N MET A 280 -25.76 26.25 3.86
CA MET A 280 -25.56 27.07 2.65
C MET A 280 -26.39 28.36 2.68
N ASN A 281 -25.72 29.52 2.71
CA ASN A 281 -26.38 30.84 2.63
C ASN A 281 -26.40 31.42 1.20
N HIS A 282 -25.69 30.80 0.26
CA HIS A 282 -25.54 31.22 -1.14
C HIS A 282 -25.58 30.02 -2.09
N ASN A 283 -25.67 30.26 -3.40
CA ASN A 283 -25.52 29.22 -4.41
C ASN A 283 -24.03 28.84 -4.56
N TRP A 284 -23.70 27.60 -4.21
CA TRP A 284 -22.34 27.06 -4.25
C TRP A 284 -22.15 25.98 -5.34
N GLU A 285 -23.03 25.89 -6.34
CA GLU A 285 -22.96 24.82 -7.35
C GLU A 285 -21.66 24.80 -8.15
N ALA A 286 -21.10 25.97 -8.47
CA ALA A 286 -19.80 26.05 -9.12
C ALA A 286 -18.68 25.43 -8.26
N LEU A 287 -18.70 25.69 -6.95
CA LEU A 287 -17.75 25.10 -6.00
C LEU A 287 -17.96 23.58 -5.89
N ASN A 288 -19.21 23.13 -5.75
CA ASN A 288 -19.57 21.71 -5.72
C ASN A 288 -19.03 20.95 -6.93
N SER A 289 -19.23 21.51 -8.13
CA SER A 289 -18.78 20.91 -9.39
C SER A 289 -17.26 20.77 -9.44
N VAL A 290 -16.52 21.80 -9.01
CA VAL A 290 -15.05 21.76 -8.94
C VAL A 290 -14.57 20.69 -7.94
N ILE A 291 -15.20 20.60 -6.77
CA ILE A 291 -14.85 19.60 -5.75
C ILE A 291 -15.05 18.20 -6.27
N GLU A 292 -16.23 17.90 -6.83
CA GLU A 292 -16.52 16.56 -7.36
C GLU A 292 -15.62 16.19 -8.53
N HIS A 293 -15.32 17.13 -9.42
CA HIS A 293 -14.39 16.92 -10.51
C HIS A 293 -12.99 16.54 -9.97
N ARG A 294 -12.51 17.23 -8.93
CA ARG A 294 -11.22 16.91 -8.30
C ARG A 294 -11.26 15.58 -7.57
N MET A 295 -12.33 15.28 -6.85
CA MET A 295 -12.52 13.97 -6.21
C MET A 295 -12.47 12.85 -7.24
N ARG A 296 -13.16 13.00 -8.39
CA ARG A 296 -13.14 12.02 -9.48
C ARG A 296 -11.78 11.88 -10.15
N SER A 297 -11.06 12.97 -10.34
CA SER A 297 -9.77 12.94 -11.06
C SER A 297 -8.64 12.29 -10.25
N TYR A 298 -8.74 12.34 -8.93
CA TYR A 298 -7.70 11.85 -8.01
C TYR A 298 -8.19 10.73 -7.08
N ASP A 299 -9.40 10.23 -7.32
CA ASP A 299 -10.12 9.27 -6.47
C ASP A 299 -10.07 9.63 -4.96
N ILE A 300 -10.17 10.93 -4.64
CA ILE A 300 -10.13 11.40 -3.24
C ILE A 300 -11.38 10.89 -2.52
N PRO A 301 -11.24 9.99 -1.52
CA PRO A 301 -12.40 9.28 -0.97
C PRO A 301 -13.31 10.17 -0.13
N SER A 302 -12.75 11.25 0.44
CA SER A 302 -13.51 12.16 1.31
C SER A 302 -12.92 13.55 1.35
N ILE A 303 -13.79 14.56 1.40
CA ILE A 303 -13.44 15.97 1.61
C ILE A 303 -14.44 16.57 2.60
N SER A 304 -13.97 17.42 3.54
CA SER A 304 -14.81 18.28 4.39
C SER A 304 -14.36 19.73 4.25
N ILE A 305 -15.29 20.67 4.08
CA ILE A 305 -15.02 22.09 3.83
C ILE A 305 -15.92 22.97 4.68
N HIS A 306 -15.29 23.98 5.29
CA HIS A 306 -15.94 25.06 6.01
C HIS A 306 -15.43 26.41 5.48
N ILE A 307 -16.34 27.30 5.06
CA ILE A 307 -16.01 28.68 4.66
C ILE A 307 -16.68 29.66 5.61
N LEU A 308 -15.86 30.49 6.27
CA LEU A 308 -16.30 31.56 7.14
C LEU A 308 -16.11 32.91 6.47
N ARG A 309 -17.06 33.82 6.68
CA ARG A 309 -16.95 35.25 6.35
C ARG A 309 -17.51 36.06 7.52
N ASP A 310 -16.79 37.09 7.96
CA ASP A 310 -17.21 37.96 9.06
C ASP A 310 -17.66 37.19 10.32
N ASN A 311 -16.86 36.17 10.70
CA ASN A 311 -17.13 35.22 11.79
C ASN A 311 -18.45 34.42 11.67
N LYS A 312 -19.08 34.42 10.50
CA LYS A 312 -20.27 33.63 10.20
C LYS A 312 -19.92 32.48 9.29
N MET A 313 -20.47 31.30 9.61
CA MET A 313 -20.37 30.15 8.72
C MET A 313 -21.28 30.35 7.52
N GLU A 314 -20.68 30.45 6.32
CA GLU A 314 -21.37 30.64 5.03
C GLU A 314 -21.55 29.34 4.26
N TYR A 315 -20.62 28.40 4.44
CA TYR A 315 -20.59 27.11 3.78
C TYR A 315 -20.06 26.03 4.72
N SER A 316 -20.75 24.91 4.81
CA SER A 316 -20.33 23.75 5.60
C SER A 316 -20.82 22.48 4.91
N ALA A 317 -19.90 21.71 4.35
CA ALA A 317 -20.23 20.52 3.59
C ALA A 317 -19.14 19.46 3.64
N SER A 318 -19.54 18.20 3.49
CA SER A 318 -18.62 17.09 3.27
C SER A 318 -19.09 16.18 2.15
N TYR A 319 -18.14 15.54 1.48
CA TYR A 319 -18.34 14.76 0.27
C TYR A 319 -17.64 13.42 0.39
N GLY A 320 -18.29 12.34 -0.03
CA GLY A 320 -17.69 11.03 -0.10
C GLY A 320 -17.89 10.16 1.15
N PHE A 321 -16.94 9.28 1.41
CA PHE A 321 -17.07 8.26 2.46
C PHE A 321 -16.02 8.44 3.56
N ALA A 322 -16.47 8.42 4.82
CA ALA A 322 -15.58 8.29 5.97
C ALA A 322 -14.95 6.88 6.02
N ASP A 323 -15.69 5.86 5.56
CA ASP A 323 -15.21 4.50 5.36
C ASP A 323 -15.71 3.98 4.01
N ILE A 324 -14.76 3.70 3.11
CA ILE A 324 -15.05 3.22 1.75
C ILE A 324 -15.63 1.80 1.75
N LEU A 325 -15.07 0.91 2.57
CA LEU A 325 -15.44 -0.51 2.59
C LEU A 325 -16.85 -0.70 3.16
N GLN A 326 -17.17 0.06 4.20
CA GLN A 326 -18.49 0.07 4.83
C GLN A 326 -19.47 1.03 4.13
N SER A 327 -19.00 1.79 3.14
CA SER A 327 -19.78 2.82 2.44
C SER A 327 -20.44 3.82 3.40
N ILE A 328 -19.75 4.18 4.49
CA ILE A 328 -20.24 5.15 5.48
C ILE A 328 -20.04 6.55 4.93
N PRO A 329 -21.10 7.33 4.65
CA PRO A 329 -20.97 8.69 4.15
C PRO A 329 -20.26 9.58 5.18
N VAL A 330 -19.38 10.45 4.71
CA VAL A 330 -18.73 11.41 5.60
C VAL A 330 -19.72 12.50 6.03
N LYS A 331 -19.58 12.93 7.28
CA LYS A 331 -20.27 14.09 7.86
C LYS A 331 -19.27 15.17 8.20
N THR A 332 -19.69 16.43 8.28
CA THR A 332 -18.79 17.55 8.65
C THR A 332 -18.20 17.43 10.04
N THR A 333 -18.76 16.57 10.91
CA THR A 333 -18.26 16.28 12.26
C THR A 333 -17.24 15.14 12.32
N HIS A 334 -16.98 14.44 11.21
CA HIS A 334 -15.96 13.40 11.18
C HIS A 334 -14.56 13.99 11.34
N ARG A 335 -13.70 13.26 12.02
CA ARG A 335 -12.31 13.66 12.29
C ARG A 335 -11.40 13.24 11.15
N TYR A 336 -10.47 14.13 10.81
CA TYR A 336 -9.37 13.86 9.88
C TYR A 336 -8.05 13.87 10.61
N ARG A 337 -7.09 13.02 10.18
CA ARG A 337 -5.69 13.20 10.58
C ARG A 337 -5.12 14.40 9.84
N ILE A 338 -4.75 15.44 10.58
CA ILE A 338 -4.34 16.74 10.00
C ILE A 338 -2.83 16.84 9.70
N ALA A 339 -2.05 15.80 10.05
CA ALA A 339 -0.61 15.70 9.78
C ALA A 339 0.15 17.00 10.12
N SER A 340 0.88 17.58 9.18
CA SER A 340 1.73 18.75 9.38
C SER A 340 0.98 20.02 9.78
N VAL A 341 -0.34 20.08 9.64
CA VAL A 341 -1.15 21.19 10.19
C VAL A 341 -1.02 21.24 11.72
N SER A 342 -0.73 20.11 12.39
CA SER A 342 -0.47 20.06 13.84
C SER A 342 0.69 20.97 14.28
N LYS A 343 1.62 21.33 13.40
CA LYS A 343 2.73 22.24 13.71
C LYS A 343 2.24 23.62 14.14
N LEU A 344 1.13 24.10 13.57
CA LEU A 344 0.54 25.37 13.98
C LEU A 344 0.10 25.32 15.45
N ILE A 345 -0.45 24.19 15.90
CA ILE A 345 -0.83 23.97 17.30
C ILE A 345 0.41 24.03 18.18
N THR A 346 1.48 23.31 17.83
CA THR A 346 2.75 23.36 18.57
C THR A 346 3.33 24.76 18.64
N ALA A 347 3.29 25.54 17.55
CA ALA A 347 3.77 26.92 17.53
C ALA A 347 2.96 27.83 18.46
N MET A 348 1.63 27.71 18.46
CA MET A 348 0.76 28.41 19.42
C MET A 348 1.09 28.01 20.87
N THR A 349 1.30 26.71 21.12
CA THR A 349 1.67 26.20 22.45
C THR A 349 3.00 26.77 22.95
N ILE A 350 3.98 26.97 22.06
CA ILE A 350 5.23 27.67 22.39
C ILE A 350 4.95 29.14 22.72
N GLY A 351 4.07 29.81 21.97
CA GLY A 351 3.65 31.17 22.29
C GLY A 351 3.09 31.30 23.72
N GLU A 352 2.18 30.40 24.10
CA GLU A 352 1.65 30.31 25.46
C GLU A 352 2.74 30.02 26.50
N LEU A 353 3.67 29.11 26.19
CA LEU A 353 4.81 28.79 27.06
C LEU A 353 5.69 30.02 27.33
N LEU A 354 6.01 30.81 26.31
CA LEU A 354 6.78 32.05 26.46
C LEU A 354 6.01 33.12 27.25
N ALA A 355 4.67 33.11 27.18
CA ALA A 355 3.83 34.02 27.96
C ALA A 355 3.82 33.63 29.45
N ASP A 356 3.70 32.34 29.76
CA ASP A 356 3.67 31.80 31.12
C ASP A 356 5.03 31.87 31.83
N TYR A 357 6.13 31.61 31.12
CA TYR A 357 7.46 31.43 31.72
C TYR A 357 8.44 32.52 31.27
N LYS A 358 8.65 33.54 32.12
CA LYS A 358 9.47 34.73 31.79
C LYS A 358 10.99 34.50 31.68
N HIS A 359 11.47 33.31 32.01
CA HIS A 359 12.91 32.96 31.94
C HIS A 359 13.31 32.34 30.59
N ILE A 360 12.36 32.19 29.67
CA ILE A 360 12.59 31.73 28.30
C ILE A 360 11.98 32.71 27.29
N ASP A 361 12.57 32.75 26.10
CA ASP A 361 12.17 33.58 24.98
C ASP A 361 12.56 32.93 23.63
N LEU A 362 12.29 33.61 22.52
CA LEU A 362 12.62 33.13 21.18
C LEU A 362 14.12 32.94 20.93
N LEU A 363 14.97 33.67 21.67
CA LEU A 363 16.43 33.66 21.54
C LEU A 363 17.10 32.73 22.56
N THR A 364 16.31 31.98 23.33
CA THR A 364 16.80 31.02 24.30
C THR A 364 17.54 29.89 23.57
N PRO A 365 18.78 29.57 23.98
CA PRO A 365 19.52 28.45 23.44
C PRO A 365 18.78 27.13 23.66
N VAL A 366 18.75 26.28 22.64
CA VAL A 366 18.13 24.95 22.75
C VAL A 366 19.09 23.96 23.42
N PHE A 367 20.34 23.95 22.97
CA PHE A 367 21.36 22.99 23.41
C PHE A 367 22.52 23.68 24.15
N GLY A 368 23.41 22.86 24.73
CA GLY A 368 24.60 23.31 25.44
C GLY A 368 24.35 23.61 26.92
N PRO A 369 25.37 24.09 27.66
CA PRO A 369 25.29 24.29 29.11
C PRO A 369 24.20 25.26 29.57
N ALA A 370 23.89 26.28 28.74
CA ALA A 370 22.84 27.25 28.97
C ALA A 370 21.56 26.94 28.18
N GLY A 371 21.49 25.77 27.53
CA GLY A 371 20.36 25.36 26.72
C GLY A 371 19.23 24.81 27.57
N VAL A 372 17.98 25.06 27.15
CA VAL A 372 16.79 24.49 27.80
C VAL A 372 16.76 22.96 27.74
N LEU A 373 17.35 22.36 26.70
CA LEU A 373 17.53 20.92 26.50
C LEU A 373 19.00 20.50 26.66
N SER A 374 19.65 20.94 27.74
CA SER A 374 21.05 20.61 28.04
C SER A 374 21.32 19.11 28.26
N ASP A 375 20.28 18.31 28.50
CA ASP A 375 20.32 16.86 28.71
C ASP A 375 20.20 16.03 27.41
N VAL A 376 19.91 16.66 26.27
CA VAL A 376 19.67 15.94 25.01
C VAL A 376 20.97 15.66 24.24
N CYS A 377 22.07 16.36 24.56
CA CYS A 377 23.32 16.17 23.83
C CYS A 377 24.54 16.69 24.62
N SER A 378 25.57 15.83 24.78
CA SER A 378 26.89 16.19 25.34
C SER A 378 27.94 15.11 25.01
N PRO A 379 29.02 15.40 24.26
CA PRO A 379 29.30 16.64 23.53
C PRO A 379 28.41 16.80 22.28
N CYS A 380 28.19 18.05 21.85
CA CYS A 380 27.38 18.36 20.67
C CYS A 380 28.19 18.83 19.48
N HIS A 381 27.64 18.58 18.29
CA HIS A 381 28.10 19.27 17.09
C HIS A 381 28.05 20.79 17.32
N PRO A 382 29.10 21.57 16.97
CA PRO A 382 29.18 22.99 17.28
C PRO A 382 27.98 23.82 16.82
N PHE A 383 27.40 23.47 15.65
CA PHE A 383 26.22 24.18 15.13
C PHE A 383 24.99 24.07 16.03
N LEU A 384 24.85 22.97 16.79
CA LEU A 384 23.72 22.80 17.72
C LEU A 384 23.73 23.86 18.83
N LEU A 385 24.90 24.33 19.25
CA LEU A 385 25.04 25.38 20.26
C LEU A 385 24.49 26.74 19.79
N HIS A 386 24.27 26.90 18.48
CA HIS A 386 23.70 28.11 17.87
C HIS A 386 22.21 27.98 17.58
N VAL A 387 21.59 26.82 17.83
CA VAL A 387 20.14 26.66 17.67
C VAL A 387 19.40 27.40 18.79
N ARG A 388 18.38 28.16 18.39
CA ARG A 388 17.47 28.93 19.24
C ARG A 388 16.04 28.46 19.00
N ILE A 389 15.13 28.75 19.93
CA ILE A 389 13.71 28.39 19.79
C ILE A 389 13.13 28.93 18.47
N ILE A 390 13.44 30.17 18.11
CA ILE A 390 13.01 30.76 16.84
C ILE A 390 13.45 29.95 15.62
N HIS A 391 14.67 29.41 15.63
CA HIS A 391 15.18 28.62 14.51
C HIS A 391 14.39 27.32 14.31
N LEU A 392 13.84 26.74 15.39
CA LEU A 392 12.98 25.56 15.29
C LEU A 392 11.61 25.91 14.68
N LEU A 393 11.00 26.99 15.14
CA LEU A 393 9.70 27.49 14.66
C LEU A 393 9.74 27.85 13.17
N GLU A 394 10.81 28.52 12.75
CA GLU A 394 11.04 28.98 11.39
C GLU A 394 11.66 27.93 10.48
N HIS A 395 11.83 26.68 10.93
CA HIS A 395 12.54 25.65 10.17
C HIS A 395 13.94 26.11 9.67
N SER A 396 14.65 26.92 10.44
CA SER A 396 15.99 27.42 10.11
C SER A 396 17.09 26.84 10.99
N SER A 397 16.82 25.71 11.66
CA SER A 397 17.74 25.04 12.60
C SER A 397 18.92 24.28 11.98
N GLY A 398 19.22 24.54 10.70
CA GLY A 398 20.45 24.06 10.05
C GLY A 398 20.31 22.80 9.20
N ALA A 399 19.13 22.57 8.61
CA ALA A 399 18.92 21.57 7.57
C ALA A 399 19.21 20.11 7.98
N TRP A 400 18.53 19.62 9.01
CA TRP A 400 18.65 18.24 9.48
C TRP A 400 18.27 17.25 8.36
N PRO A 401 19.08 16.22 8.07
CA PRO A 401 18.77 15.26 7.04
C PRO A 401 17.43 14.52 7.31
N HIS A 402 16.55 14.48 6.32
CA HIS A 402 15.31 13.66 6.32
C HIS A 402 15.59 12.20 5.94
N THR A 403 16.78 11.70 6.27
CA THR A 403 17.38 10.50 5.67
C THR A 403 16.88 9.20 6.28
N SER A 404 16.06 9.26 7.33
CA SER A 404 15.68 8.07 8.08
C SER A 404 14.20 8.06 8.42
N LYS A 405 13.58 6.88 8.30
CA LYS A 405 12.20 6.58 8.71
C LYS A 405 11.96 6.80 10.22
N PHE A 406 12.99 7.18 11.00
CA PHE A 406 12.93 7.40 12.44
C PHE A 406 11.94 8.51 12.83
N GLU A 407 11.72 9.54 12.01
CA GLU A 407 10.74 10.59 12.31
C GLU A 407 9.28 10.08 12.41
N PHE A 408 9.02 8.90 11.84
CA PHE A 408 7.73 8.23 11.88
C PHE A 408 7.73 6.98 12.75
N ASP A 409 8.89 6.60 13.30
CA ASP A 409 9.02 5.46 14.19
C ASP A 409 8.64 5.87 15.61
N ARG A 410 7.34 5.73 15.92
CA ARG A 410 6.78 6.04 17.24
C ARG A 410 6.90 4.87 18.23
N MET A 411 7.64 3.81 17.89
CA MET A 411 7.74 2.60 18.72
C MET A 411 8.65 2.77 19.95
N GLU A 412 9.30 3.92 20.13
CA GLU A 412 10.15 4.14 21.30
C GLU A 412 9.40 4.83 22.44
N GLN A 413 9.34 4.14 23.59
CA GLN A 413 8.64 4.57 24.81
C GLN A 413 9.31 5.73 25.56
N ASN A 414 10.40 6.31 25.03
CA ASN A 414 11.10 7.44 25.62
C ASN A 414 11.54 8.47 24.55
N GLN A 415 10.78 9.57 24.43
CA GLN A 415 11.06 10.64 23.48
C GLN A 415 12.44 11.29 23.70
N THR A 416 12.96 11.30 24.94
CA THR A 416 14.29 11.87 25.23
C THR A 416 15.39 10.99 24.65
N GLU A 417 15.30 9.68 24.81
CA GLU A 417 16.28 8.72 24.28
C GLU A 417 16.27 8.70 22.75
N PHE A 418 15.08 8.77 22.15
CA PHE A 418 14.91 8.94 20.72
C PHE A 418 15.61 10.22 20.22
N LEU A 419 15.32 11.36 20.86
CA LEU A 419 15.93 12.64 20.50
C LEU A 419 17.45 12.62 20.68
N MET A 420 17.97 12.05 21.76
CA MET A 420 19.43 11.88 21.94
C MET A 420 20.04 11.11 20.77
N ARG A 421 19.43 10.01 20.35
CA ARG A 421 19.92 9.20 19.23
C ARG A 421 19.88 9.98 17.91
N VAL A 422 18.80 10.70 17.65
CA VAL A 422 18.64 11.51 16.43
C VAL A 422 19.68 12.64 16.41
N VAL A 423 19.80 13.40 17.50
CA VAL A 423 20.74 14.53 17.62
C VAL A 423 22.21 14.11 17.61
N GLN A 424 22.53 12.89 18.06
CA GLN A 424 23.88 12.36 17.99
C GLN A 424 24.24 11.79 16.61
N LYS A 425 23.28 11.19 15.90
CA LYS A 425 23.52 10.56 14.59
C LYS A 425 23.39 11.54 13.44
N GLU A 426 22.43 12.45 13.53
CA GLU A 426 22.10 13.46 12.53
C GLU A 426 22.46 14.83 13.09
N PHE A 427 23.28 15.59 12.37
CA PHE A 427 23.68 16.94 12.78
C PHE A 427 23.32 17.95 11.69
N PRO A 428 23.14 19.24 12.07
CA PRO A 428 22.86 20.29 11.10
C PRO A 428 24.00 20.41 10.08
N ILE A 429 23.68 20.36 8.78
CA ILE A 429 24.65 20.55 7.69
C ILE A 429 24.80 22.02 7.31
N LEU A 430 23.90 22.89 7.77
CA LEU A 430 23.97 24.34 7.59
C LEU A 430 24.01 25.03 8.96
N PHE A 431 24.59 26.24 8.98
CA PHE A 431 24.57 27.08 10.17
C PHE A 431 23.12 27.51 10.51
N PRO A 432 22.67 27.42 11.78
CA PRO A 432 21.33 27.83 12.17
C PRO A 432 21.03 29.30 11.83
N GLY A 433 19.80 29.59 11.40
CA GLY A 433 19.37 30.91 10.92
C GLY A 433 19.78 31.23 9.48
N GLY A 434 20.68 30.45 8.85
CA GLY A 434 21.17 30.73 7.51
C GLY A 434 20.20 30.40 6.37
N ARG A 435 19.32 29.40 6.55
CA ARG A 435 18.37 28.96 5.51
C ARG A 435 17.14 28.29 6.11
N HIS A 436 15.97 28.56 5.53
CA HIS A 436 14.73 27.83 5.80
C HIS A 436 14.74 26.46 5.10
N MET A 437 14.61 25.40 5.87
CA MET A 437 14.43 24.03 5.39
C MET A 437 13.51 23.27 6.34
N TYR A 438 12.34 22.88 5.83
CA TYR A 438 11.33 22.13 6.56
C TYR A 438 11.95 21.01 7.40
N SER A 439 11.52 20.87 8.66
CA SER A 439 12.08 19.92 9.61
C SER A 439 11.00 19.42 10.57
N ASN A 440 10.81 18.10 10.64
CA ASN A 440 9.96 17.49 11.66
C ASN A 440 10.69 17.44 13.01
N ILE A 441 11.98 17.08 13.01
CA ILE A 441 12.83 17.08 14.20
C ILE A 441 12.75 18.41 14.95
N GLY A 442 12.76 19.54 14.24
CA GLY A 442 12.63 20.85 14.88
C GLY A 442 11.35 21.00 15.72
N TYR A 443 10.23 20.44 15.24
CA TYR A 443 8.96 20.47 15.97
C TYR A 443 8.86 19.41 17.07
N ILE A 444 9.56 18.27 16.94
CA ILE A 444 9.69 17.30 18.04
C ILE A 444 10.48 17.94 19.19
N LEU A 445 11.56 18.68 18.88
CA LEU A 445 12.32 19.45 19.88
C LEU A 445 11.45 20.52 20.56
N LEU A 446 10.58 21.23 19.83
CA LEU A 446 9.64 22.19 20.43
C LEU A 446 8.67 21.49 21.40
N GLY A 447 8.15 20.31 21.04
CA GLY A 447 7.36 19.48 21.96
C GLY A 447 8.14 19.19 23.25
N ARG A 448 9.41 18.79 23.13
CA ARG A 448 10.26 18.50 24.29
C ARG A 448 10.56 19.74 25.14
N ILE A 449 10.73 20.91 24.54
CA ILE A 449 10.91 22.18 25.25
C ILE A 449 9.68 22.50 26.10
N ILE A 450 8.47 22.32 25.54
CA ILE A 450 7.21 22.50 26.28
C ILE A 450 7.21 21.63 27.53
N GLU A 451 7.55 20.34 27.39
CA GLU A 451 7.59 19.42 28.52
C GLU A 451 8.60 19.81 29.59
N LYS A 452 9.82 20.15 29.15
CA LYS A 452 10.93 20.46 30.04
C LYS A 452 10.66 21.71 30.88
N VAL A 453 10.11 22.75 30.26
CA VAL A 453 9.84 24.04 30.91
C VAL A 453 8.59 23.96 31.78
N SER A 454 7.52 23.35 31.27
CA SER A 454 6.24 23.31 31.98
C SER A 454 6.16 22.26 33.08
N GLY A 455 6.97 21.20 32.98
CA GLY A 455 6.88 20.01 33.84
C GLY A 455 5.66 19.13 33.53
N ARG A 456 4.97 19.38 32.42
CA ARG A 456 3.75 18.67 31.98
C ARG A 456 3.98 17.98 30.65
N SER A 457 3.14 17.02 30.28
CA SER A 457 3.22 16.45 28.92
C SER A 457 2.89 17.52 27.86
N TYR A 458 3.42 17.36 26.65
CA TYR A 458 3.07 18.23 25.52
C TYR A 458 1.55 18.28 25.32
N GLU A 459 0.91 17.11 25.46
CA GLU A 459 -0.52 16.89 25.28
C GLU A 459 -1.36 17.67 26.27
N GLU A 460 -1.05 17.55 27.56
CA GLU A 460 -1.77 18.25 28.61
C GLU A 460 -1.64 19.76 28.47
N TYR A 461 -0.43 20.23 28.18
CA TYR A 461 -0.17 21.67 28.08
C TYR A 461 -0.84 22.27 26.83
N ALA A 462 -0.74 21.61 25.67
CA ALA A 462 -1.43 22.06 24.44
C ALA A 462 -2.96 22.00 24.59
N LEU A 463 -3.50 20.98 25.25
CA LEU A 463 -4.93 20.86 25.50
C LEU A 463 -5.44 21.99 26.39
N GLU A 464 -4.77 22.28 27.50
CA GLU A 464 -5.18 23.33 28.43
C GLU A 464 -5.02 24.73 27.86
N LYS A 465 -3.86 25.01 27.24
CA LYS A 465 -3.48 26.38 26.89
C LYS A 465 -3.96 26.82 25.51
N VAL A 466 -4.14 25.88 24.58
CA VAL A 466 -4.51 26.19 23.20
C VAL A 466 -5.88 25.63 22.82
N LEU A 467 -6.09 24.31 22.96
CA LEU A 467 -7.28 23.68 22.40
C LEU A 467 -8.56 23.96 23.20
N THR A 468 -8.50 23.91 24.52
CA THR A 468 -9.66 24.14 25.40
C THR A 468 -10.18 25.58 25.31
N PRO A 469 -9.34 26.63 25.37
CA PRO A 469 -9.80 28.02 25.23
C PRO A 469 -10.41 28.30 23.86
N LEU A 470 -9.90 27.64 22.81
CA LEU A 470 -10.43 27.75 21.45
C LEU A 470 -11.61 26.81 21.17
N ARG A 471 -12.02 25.98 22.15
CA ARG A 471 -13.10 24.98 22.04
C ARG A 471 -12.88 23.99 20.89
N VAL A 472 -11.62 23.66 20.61
CA VAL A 472 -11.24 22.69 19.58
C VAL A 472 -11.26 21.30 20.19
N ASN A 473 -12.15 20.44 19.70
CA ASN A 473 -12.17 19.02 20.07
C ASN A 473 -11.21 18.23 19.17
N ALA A 474 -9.97 18.07 19.61
CA ALA A 474 -8.96 17.27 18.93
C ALA A 474 -8.39 16.21 19.87
N THR A 475 -7.98 15.09 19.29
CA THR A 475 -7.27 14.02 20.00
C THR A 475 -5.98 13.71 19.26
N ILE A 476 -4.99 13.20 20.00
CA ILE A 476 -3.79 12.68 19.37
C ILE A 476 -4.10 11.29 18.85
N GLY A 477 -3.91 11.12 17.54
CA GLY A 477 -4.07 9.82 16.93
C GLY A 477 -2.99 8.86 17.41
N LYS A 478 -3.40 7.72 17.98
CA LYS A 478 -2.51 6.57 18.10
C LYS A 478 -2.39 5.91 16.73
N GLU A 479 -1.22 5.37 16.43
CA GLU A 479 -1.04 4.57 15.23
C GLU A 479 -1.89 3.30 15.35
N GLY A 480 -2.93 3.17 14.50
CA GLY A 480 -3.85 2.05 14.54
C GLY A 480 -5.17 2.26 15.28
N ASP A 481 -5.49 3.44 15.82
CA ASP A 481 -6.86 3.70 16.30
C ASP A 481 -7.83 3.64 15.11
N PRO A 482 -8.78 2.68 15.09
CA PRO A 482 -9.89 2.73 14.15
C PRO A 482 -10.81 3.89 14.55
N PHE A 483 -11.52 4.44 13.56
CA PHE A 483 -12.44 5.55 13.74
C PHE A 483 -13.49 5.22 14.82
N GLU A 484 -13.34 5.77 16.03
CA GLU A 484 -14.46 5.85 16.96
C GLU A 484 -15.35 7.02 16.53
N GLU A 485 -16.59 6.69 16.18
CA GLU A 485 -17.67 7.66 16.02
C GLU A 485 -17.81 8.43 17.35
N VAL A 486 -17.67 9.76 17.33
CA VAL A 486 -17.98 10.57 18.51
C VAL A 486 -19.49 10.45 18.73
N LYS A 487 -19.90 9.54 19.64
CA LYS A 487 -21.27 9.48 20.12
C LYS A 487 -21.62 10.84 20.70
N GLY A 488 -22.66 11.46 20.14
CA GLY A 488 -22.99 12.86 20.32
C GLY A 488 -22.95 13.30 21.79
N GLN A 489 -22.11 14.29 22.08
CA GLN A 489 -22.40 15.18 23.18
C GLN A 489 -23.51 16.12 22.71
N ASN A 490 -24.66 16.03 23.37
CA ASN A 490 -25.75 16.98 23.27
C ASN A 490 -25.20 18.41 23.28
N THR A 491 -25.27 19.08 22.14
CA THR A 491 -25.07 20.53 22.06
C THR A 491 -26.43 21.20 22.04
N ASP A 492 -27.11 21.08 23.17
CA ASP A 492 -28.12 22.05 23.60
C ASP A 492 -27.58 22.70 24.88
N ARG A 493 -26.86 23.82 24.71
CA ARG A 493 -26.83 24.99 25.58
C ARG A 493 -25.79 26.02 25.13
#